data_AF-A0A6G0FJV7-F1
#
_entry.id   AF-A0A6G0FJV7-F1
#
_cell.length_a   1.000
_cell.length_b   1.000
_cell.length_c   1.000
_cell.angle_alpha   90.00
_cell.angle_beta   90.00
_cell.angle_gamma   90.00
#
_symmetry.space_group_name_H-M   'P 1'
#
loop_
_entity.id
_entity.type
_entity.pdbx_description
1 polymer ?
#
loop_
_entity_poly.entity_id
_entity_poly.type
_entity_poly.pdbx_seq_one_letter_code
_entity_poly.pdbx_strand_id
1 'polypeptide(L)'
;MDVTELLESASLLVPQEVTTENDISVQDVWDYLVHDEWQIALNLLEELADGPPLPLAFWEQLAEAAAQLGLDRSRAWCHWRCSEIRNGVIRADLTLRPATVARRTTPIPGHGVLRPMWDIGDLSPTGSTAVSIAGLWVEDIPFLQPGGRASVRLVPLTPAHWTHVVTGQHITMHEDRTVAGTAVVREVHLPSPTAHNRSSQLA
;
A
#
# COMPACT_ATOMS: atom_id res chain seq x y z
N MET A 1 0.33 19.06 17.18
CA MET A 1 -0.19 17.99 18.04
C MET A 1 1.00 17.21 18.52
N ASP A 2 1.04 16.91 19.80
CA ASP A 2 2.02 15.96 20.34
C ASP A 2 1.61 14.51 20.00
N VAL A 3 2.47 13.56 20.34
CA VAL A 3 2.26 12.14 20.05
C VAL A 3 0.96 11.62 20.69
N THR A 4 0.67 12.02 21.92
CA THR A 4 -0.55 11.59 22.63
C THR A 4 -1.79 12.07 21.90
N GLU A 5 -1.91 13.37 21.62
CA GLU A 5 -3.06 13.94 20.90
C GLU A 5 -3.27 13.27 19.53
N LEU A 6 -2.20 12.92 18.82
CA LEU A 6 -2.26 12.24 17.53
C LEU A 6 -2.84 10.83 17.66
N LEU A 7 -2.33 10.05 18.62
CA LEU A 7 -2.77 8.67 18.83
C LEU A 7 -4.19 8.60 19.40
N GLU A 8 -4.55 9.49 20.33
CA GLU A 8 -5.92 9.60 20.85
C GLU A 8 -6.91 9.93 19.71
N SER A 9 -6.56 10.91 18.88
CA SER A 9 -7.41 11.30 17.74
C SER A 9 -7.57 10.17 16.73
N ALA A 10 -6.51 9.40 16.48
CA ALA A 10 -6.57 8.26 15.59
C ALA A 10 -7.43 7.12 16.16
N SER A 11 -7.31 6.83 17.46
CA SER A 11 -8.14 5.84 18.14
C SER A 11 -9.65 6.14 17.99
N LEU A 12 -10.04 7.41 18.02
CA LEU A 12 -11.45 7.81 17.82
C LEU A 12 -11.98 7.53 16.41
N LEU A 13 -11.10 7.28 15.43
CA LEU A 13 -11.47 6.95 14.05
C LEU A 13 -11.61 5.44 13.81
N VAL A 14 -11.25 4.60 14.80
CA VAL A 14 -11.42 3.15 14.74
C VAL A 14 -12.83 2.79 15.23
N PRO A 15 -13.66 2.07 14.44
CA PRO A 15 -14.97 1.63 14.91
C PRO A 15 -14.84 0.68 16.11
N GLN A 16 -15.71 0.82 17.11
CA GLN A 16 -15.61 0.08 18.36
C GLN A 16 -15.79 -1.43 18.20
N GLU A 17 -16.47 -1.86 17.13
CA GLU A 17 -16.70 -3.27 16.81
C GLU A 17 -15.49 -3.96 16.17
N VAL A 18 -14.45 -3.19 15.82
CA VAL A 18 -13.21 -3.75 15.26
C VAL A 18 -12.41 -4.40 16.36
N THR A 19 -12.16 -5.68 16.18
CA THR A 19 -11.23 -6.47 17.00
C THR A 19 -10.25 -7.21 16.09
N THR A 20 -8.99 -7.33 16.51
CA THR A 20 -8.02 -8.16 15.77
C THR A 20 -8.28 -9.64 16.03
N GLU A 21 -7.58 -10.53 15.32
CA GLU A 21 -7.67 -11.98 15.56
C GLU A 21 -7.29 -12.39 17.00
N ASN A 22 -6.58 -11.52 17.73
CA ASN A 22 -6.16 -11.74 19.11
C ASN A 22 -7.11 -11.09 20.14
N ASP A 23 -8.35 -10.76 19.73
CA ASP A 23 -9.34 -10.04 20.54
C ASP A 23 -8.87 -8.65 21.04
N ILE A 24 -7.86 -8.07 20.37
CA ILE A 24 -7.39 -6.70 20.67
C ILE A 24 -8.41 -5.70 20.14
N SER A 25 -8.76 -4.72 20.95
CA SER A 25 -9.73 -3.67 20.66
C SER A 25 -9.12 -2.28 20.80
N VAL A 26 -9.89 -1.25 20.41
CA VAL A 26 -9.49 0.14 20.66
C VAL A 26 -9.35 0.46 22.16
N GLN A 27 -10.03 -0.29 23.03
CA GLN A 27 -9.91 -0.10 24.49
C GLN A 27 -8.50 -0.44 24.98
N ASP A 28 -7.88 -1.48 24.44
CA ASP A 28 -6.51 -1.86 24.78
C ASP A 28 -5.53 -0.74 24.39
N VAL A 29 -5.76 -0.07 23.26
CA VAL A 29 -4.96 1.11 22.85
C VAL A 29 -5.02 2.20 23.90
N TRP A 30 -6.21 2.51 24.43
CA TRP A 30 -6.37 3.54 25.47
C TRP A 30 -5.60 3.21 26.75
N ASP A 31 -5.58 1.95 27.16
CA ASP A 31 -4.84 1.51 28.34
C ASP A 31 -3.32 1.79 28.18
N TYR A 32 -2.77 1.56 26.99
CA TYR A 32 -1.36 1.88 26.69
C TYR A 32 -1.10 3.39 26.62
N LEU A 33 -2.03 4.18 26.09
CA LEU A 33 -1.88 5.63 26.01
C LEU A 33 -1.84 6.28 27.41
N VAL A 34 -2.64 5.78 28.36
CA VAL A 34 -2.63 6.25 29.76
C VAL A 34 -1.29 6.01 30.45
N HIS A 35 -0.51 5.03 29.97
CA HIS A 35 0.80 4.66 30.52
C HIS A 35 1.98 5.22 29.71
N ASP A 36 1.75 6.16 28.78
CA ASP A 36 2.76 6.72 27.87
C ASP A 36 3.46 5.65 27.00
N GLU A 37 2.83 4.50 26.79
CA GLU A 37 3.37 3.41 25.97
C GLU A 37 3.06 3.63 24.47
N TRP A 38 3.46 4.79 23.95
CA TRP A 38 3.05 5.29 22.63
C TRP A 38 3.45 4.40 21.47
N GLN A 39 4.62 3.77 21.51
CA GLN A 39 5.05 2.85 20.45
C GLN A 39 4.15 1.60 20.40
N ILE A 40 3.70 1.10 21.55
CA ILE A 40 2.81 -0.05 21.62
C ILE A 40 1.43 0.35 21.11
N ALA A 41 0.89 1.46 21.61
CA ALA A 41 -0.39 2.01 21.13
C ALA A 41 -0.40 2.21 19.61
N LEU A 42 0.68 2.73 19.02
CA LEU A 42 0.82 2.89 17.58
C LEU A 42 0.77 1.55 16.84
N ASN A 43 1.55 0.56 17.28
CA ASN A 43 1.56 -0.77 16.64
C ASN A 43 0.19 -1.44 16.70
N LEU A 44 -0.54 -1.30 17.81
CA LEU A 44 -1.90 -1.83 17.94
C LEU A 44 -2.88 -1.13 16.99
N LEU A 45 -2.77 0.18 16.83
CA LEU A 45 -3.57 0.92 15.84
C LEU A 45 -3.25 0.47 14.41
N GLU A 46 -1.99 0.18 14.08
CA GLU A 46 -1.62 -0.41 12.78
C GLU A 46 -2.28 -1.79 12.58
N GLU A 47 -2.28 -2.65 13.61
CA GLU A 47 -2.89 -3.99 13.56
C GLU A 47 -4.42 -3.93 13.41
N LEU A 48 -5.10 -3.07 14.18
CA LEU A 48 -6.54 -2.83 14.06
C LEU A 48 -6.94 -2.36 12.66
N ALA A 49 -6.03 -1.67 11.97
CA ALA A 49 -6.24 -1.07 10.67
C ALA A 49 -5.97 -2.02 9.47
N ASP A 50 -5.55 -3.27 9.75
CA ASP A 50 -5.48 -4.34 8.74
C ASP A 50 -6.85 -4.94 8.41
N GLY A 51 -7.88 -4.64 9.22
CA GLY A 51 -9.27 -5.02 8.99
C GLY A 51 -10.01 -4.08 8.01
N PRO A 52 -11.09 -3.40 8.46
CA PRO A 52 -11.89 -2.55 7.58
C PRO A 52 -11.12 -1.32 7.09
N PRO A 53 -11.50 -0.73 5.94
CA PRO A 53 -10.87 0.50 5.45
C PRO A 53 -11.09 1.65 6.44
N LEU A 54 -10.01 2.18 7.01
CA LEU A 54 -10.06 3.36 7.87
C LEU A 54 -9.91 4.66 7.07
N PRO A 55 -10.40 5.80 7.60
CA PRO A 55 -10.32 7.09 6.94
C PRO A 55 -8.88 7.55 6.66
N LEU A 56 -8.70 8.42 5.67
CA LEU A 56 -7.38 8.98 5.35
C LEU A 56 -6.73 9.71 6.56
N ALA A 57 -7.54 10.45 7.33
CA ALA A 57 -7.06 11.21 8.49
C ALA A 57 -6.41 10.32 9.56
N PHE A 58 -6.91 9.08 9.74
CA PHE A 58 -6.33 8.10 10.65
C PHE A 58 -4.87 7.81 10.28
N TRP A 59 -4.61 7.47 9.02
CA TRP A 59 -3.27 7.15 8.54
C TRP A 59 -2.35 8.37 8.51
N GLU A 60 -2.89 9.57 8.28
CA GLU A 60 -2.12 10.82 8.35
C GLU A 60 -1.66 11.11 9.80
N GLN A 61 -2.53 10.88 10.79
CA GLN A 61 -2.19 11.03 12.21
C GLN A 61 -1.16 10.00 12.67
N LEU A 62 -1.33 8.71 12.31
CA LEU A 62 -0.34 7.67 12.64
C LEU A 62 1.02 7.94 11.98
N ALA A 63 1.05 8.43 10.73
CA ALA A 63 2.30 8.75 10.06
C ALA A 63 3.08 9.86 10.79
N GLU A 64 2.37 10.88 11.28
CA GLU A 64 2.96 11.97 12.05
C GLU A 64 3.46 11.48 13.43
N ALA A 65 2.66 10.66 14.14
CA ALA A 65 3.06 10.07 15.41
C ALA A 65 4.31 9.19 15.25
N ALA A 66 4.33 8.33 14.22
CA ALA A 66 5.49 7.50 13.90
C ALA A 66 6.74 8.35 13.59
N ALA A 67 6.57 9.49 12.93
CA ALA A 67 7.68 10.40 12.65
C ALA A 67 8.26 11.02 13.93
N GLN A 68 7.42 11.46 14.86
CA GLN A 68 7.85 12.02 16.15
C GLN A 68 8.52 10.98 17.05
N LEU A 69 8.11 9.70 16.96
CA LEU A 69 8.71 8.58 17.68
C LEU A 69 9.97 7.99 17.00
N GLY A 70 10.33 8.46 15.79
CA GLY A 70 11.47 7.92 15.04
C GLY A 70 11.24 6.51 14.47
N LEU A 71 9.99 6.12 14.26
CA LEU A 71 9.59 4.80 13.75
C LEU A 71 9.47 4.82 12.22
N ASP A 72 10.61 4.80 11.53
CA ASP A 72 10.67 5.00 10.07
C ASP A 72 9.83 3.99 9.27
N ARG A 73 9.78 2.72 9.70
CA ARG A 73 9.01 1.67 9.02
C ARG A 73 7.50 1.92 9.13
N SER A 74 7.00 2.19 10.33
CA SER A 74 5.60 2.51 10.59
C SER A 74 5.18 3.79 9.86
N ARG A 75 6.05 4.81 9.85
CA ARG A 75 5.84 6.02 9.06
C ARG A 75 5.70 5.72 7.56
N ALA A 76 6.60 4.91 7.01
CA ALA A 76 6.54 4.53 5.60
C ALA A 76 5.27 3.74 5.26
N TRP A 77 4.85 2.84 6.17
CA TRP A 77 3.61 2.08 6.04
C TRP A 77 2.37 2.97 6.06
N CYS A 78 2.29 3.90 7.01
CA CYS A 78 1.16 4.83 7.10
C CYS A 78 1.04 5.71 5.85
N HIS A 79 2.16 6.25 5.34
CA HIS A 79 2.17 6.97 4.06
C HIS A 79 1.79 6.09 2.86
N TRP A 80 2.18 4.81 2.89
CA TRP A 80 1.78 3.84 1.89
C TRP A 80 0.25 3.64 1.89
N ARG A 81 -0.37 3.43 3.05
CA ARG A 81 -1.83 3.28 3.21
C ARG A 81 -2.60 4.54 2.78
N CYS A 82 -2.08 5.73 3.08
CA CYS A 82 -2.61 6.98 2.51
C CYS A 82 -2.61 6.97 0.97
N SER A 83 -1.57 6.41 0.36
CA SER A 83 -1.42 6.35 -1.09
C SER A 83 -2.38 5.32 -1.71
N GLU A 84 -2.63 4.19 -1.04
CA GLU A 84 -3.64 3.20 -1.43
C GLU A 84 -5.05 3.81 -1.46
N ILE A 85 -5.43 4.57 -0.42
CA ILE A 85 -6.75 5.22 -0.36
C ILE A 85 -6.95 6.18 -1.54
N ARG A 86 -5.92 6.97 -1.88
CA ARG A 86 -6.00 8.02 -2.91
C ARG A 86 -5.95 7.47 -4.34
N ASN A 87 -5.12 6.45 -4.57
CA ASN A 87 -4.79 5.98 -5.92
C ASN A 87 -5.32 4.58 -6.24
N GLY A 88 -5.93 3.92 -5.26
CA GLY A 88 -6.23 2.50 -5.30
C GLY A 88 -5.01 1.63 -5.00
N VAL A 89 -5.28 0.34 -4.84
CA VAL A 89 -4.29 -0.70 -4.59
C VAL A 89 -4.63 -1.95 -5.39
N ILE A 90 -3.59 -2.60 -5.89
CA ILE A 90 -3.66 -3.92 -6.50
C ILE A 90 -2.78 -4.85 -5.68
N ARG A 91 -3.34 -5.97 -5.20
CA ARG A 91 -2.54 -7.01 -4.55
C ARG A 91 -2.20 -8.09 -5.57
N ALA A 92 -0.97 -8.53 -5.59
CA ALA A 92 -0.49 -9.50 -6.57
C ALA A 92 0.52 -10.48 -5.96
N ASP A 93 0.62 -11.64 -6.59
CA ASP A 93 1.68 -12.61 -6.37
C ASP A 93 2.86 -12.31 -7.30
N LEU A 94 3.94 -11.72 -6.79
CA LEU A 94 5.12 -11.42 -7.60
C LEU A 94 6.14 -12.56 -7.52
N THR A 95 6.58 -13.03 -8.68
CA THR A 95 7.76 -13.90 -8.81
C THR A 95 8.86 -13.14 -9.55
N LEU A 96 10.00 -12.93 -8.90
CA LEU A 96 11.17 -12.33 -9.52
C LEU A 96 11.92 -13.34 -10.36
N ARG A 97 12.55 -12.86 -11.44
CA ARG A 97 13.51 -13.68 -12.17
C ARG A 97 14.80 -13.86 -11.35
N PRO A 98 15.50 -14.99 -11.47
CA PRO A 98 16.80 -15.19 -10.86
C PRO A 98 17.84 -14.18 -11.39
N ALA A 99 18.83 -13.85 -10.55
CA ALA A 99 19.94 -12.95 -10.91
C ALA A 99 20.80 -13.45 -12.09
N THR A 100 20.71 -14.73 -12.43
CA THR A 100 21.39 -15.32 -13.61
C THR A 100 20.68 -15.02 -14.92
N VAL A 101 19.41 -14.62 -14.86
CA VAL A 101 18.54 -14.38 -16.03
C VAL A 101 18.17 -12.90 -16.17
N ALA A 102 17.96 -12.22 -15.04
CA ALA A 102 17.64 -10.80 -14.99
C ALA A 102 18.78 -10.00 -14.36
N ARG A 103 18.76 -8.68 -14.57
CA ARG A 103 19.82 -7.76 -14.14
C ARG A 103 19.92 -7.62 -12.61
N ARG A 104 18.82 -7.80 -11.88
CA ARG A 104 18.76 -7.56 -10.44
C ARG A 104 19.56 -8.59 -9.66
N THR A 105 20.58 -8.11 -8.95
CA THR A 105 21.40 -8.91 -8.03
C THR A 105 21.12 -8.59 -6.56
N THR A 106 20.46 -7.46 -6.27
CA THR A 106 20.14 -7.02 -4.91
C THR A 106 18.69 -7.34 -4.54
N PRO A 107 18.39 -7.64 -3.27
CA PRO A 107 17.02 -7.84 -2.81
C PRO A 107 16.17 -6.57 -2.93
N ILE A 108 14.86 -6.72 -3.11
CA ILE A 108 13.91 -5.62 -2.89
C ILE A 108 13.67 -5.49 -1.39
N PRO A 109 13.87 -4.32 -0.77
CA PRO A 109 13.43 -4.09 0.60
C PRO A 109 11.90 -4.09 0.68
N GLY A 110 11.33 -4.79 1.65
CA GLY A 110 9.88 -4.83 1.85
C GLY A 110 9.31 -3.52 2.37
N HIS A 111 10.13 -2.75 3.07
CA HIS A 111 9.88 -1.35 3.42
C HIS A 111 10.67 -0.47 2.44
N GLY A 112 10.04 0.02 1.38
CA GLY A 112 10.74 0.81 0.39
C GLY A 112 9.84 1.34 -0.70
N VAL A 113 10.28 2.42 -1.36
CA VAL A 113 9.56 3.02 -2.49
C VAL A 113 10.26 2.59 -3.78
N LEU A 114 10.08 1.33 -4.16
CA LEU A 114 10.41 0.92 -5.53
C LEU A 114 9.26 1.33 -6.44
N ARG A 115 9.56 1.88 -7.62
CA ARG A 115 8.57 2.29 -8.62
C ARG A 115 8.87 1.62 -9.96
N PRO A 116 8.72 0.28 -10.06
CA PRO A 116 9.00 -0.42 -11.31
C PRO A 116 7.97 -0.08 -12.40
N MET A 117 8.35 -0.37 -13.64
CA MET A 117 7.46 -0.30 -14.79
C MET A 117 6.73 -1.62 -14.95
N TRP A 118 5.48 -1.58 -15.38
CA TRP A 118 4.62 -2.74 -15.54
C TRP A 118 4.03 -2.77 -16.94
N ASP A 119 4.24 -3.88 -17.65
CA ASP A 119 3.40 -4.22 -18.78
C ASP A 119 2.10 -4.84 -18.23
N ILE A 120 1.01 -4.12 -18.45
CA ILE A 120 -0.34 -4.48 -18.00
C ILE A 120 -1.28 -4.76 -19.19
N GLY A 121 -0.71 -5.00 -20.38
CA GLY A 121 -1.45 -5.25 -21.62
C GLY A 121 -1.87 -3.99 -22.38
N ASP A 122 -1.39 -2.81 -21.96
CA ASP A 122 -1.62 -1.57 -22.69
C ASP A 122 -0.79 -1.49 -23.96
N LEU A 123 -1.36 -0.86 -24.98
CA LEU A 123 -0.68 -0.53 -26.22
C LEU A 123 -0.53 0.98 -26.33
N SER A 124 0.67 1.42 -26.71
CA SER A 124 0.93 2.78 -27.14
C SER A 124 0.13 3.13 -28.41
N PRO A 125 -0.04 4.43 -28.75
CA PRO A 125 -0.71 4.84 -29.98
C PRO A 125 -0.08 4.26 -31.27
N THR A 126 1.20 3.88 -31.22
CA THR A 126 1.93 3.24 -32.32
C THR A 126 1.83 1.72 -32.33
N GLY A 127 1.06 1.12 -31.42
CA GLY A 127 0.83 -0.33 -31.33
C GLY A 127 1.92 -1.12 -30.60
N SER A 128 2.99 -0.49 -30.12
CA SER A 128 3.97 -1.13 -29.24
C SER A 128 3.45 -1.24 -27.81
N THR A 129 3.94 -2.21 -27.03
CA THR A 129 3.65 -2.34 -25.59
C THR A 129 3.92 -1.04 -24.85
N ALA A 130 2.93 -0.56 -24.11
CA ALA A 130 3.07 0.54 -23.18
C ALA A 130 3.26 -0.01 -21.76
N VAL A 131 4.10 0.67 -20.97
CA VAL A 131 4.32 0.33 -19.57
C VAL A 131 3.76 1.42 -18.66
N SER A 132 3.21 0.99 -17.53
CA SER A 132 2.64 1.85 -16.49
C SER A 132 3.47 1.73 -15.21
N ILE A 133 3.56 2.82 -14.42
CA ILE A 133 4.35 2.81 -13.19
C ILE A 133 3.42 2.61 -11.99
N ALA A 134 3.82 1.73 -11.08
CA ALA A 134 3.21 1.60 -9.76
C ALA A 134 4.30 1.57 -8.69
N GLY A 135 4.04 2.14 -7.52
CA GLY A 135 4.81 1.83 -6.33
C GLY A 135 4.67 0.34 -6.01
N LEU A 136 5.68 -0.25 -5.39
CA LEU A 136 5.65 -1.64 -4.93
C LEU A 136 6.03 -1.72 -3.46
N TRP A 137 5.19 -2.39 -2.67
CA TRP A 137 5.42 -2.79 -1.29
C TRP A 137 5.39 -4.31 -1.18
N VAL A 138 6.35 -4.91 -0.48
CA VAL A 138 6.38 -6.37 -0.26
C VAL A 138 5.74 -6.67 1.09
N GLU A 139 4.74 -7.55 1.11
CA GLU A 139 4.05 -7.96 2.33
C GLU A 139 4.87 -9.01 3.10
N ASP A 140 4.74 -9.00 4.43
CA ASP A 140 5.20 -10.01 5.40
C ASP A 140 6.71 -10.30 5.52
N ILE A 141 7.49 -10.02 4.49
CA ILE A 141 8.93 -10.29 4.46
C ILE A 141 9.75 -9.00 4.39
N PRO A 142 10.90 -8.92 5.09
CA PRO A 142 11.72 -7.72 5.10
C PRO A 142 12.46 -7.50 3.78
N PHE A 143 12.74 -8.57 3.02
CA PHE A 143 13.43 -8.49 1.73
C PHE A 143 12.97 -9.60 0.77
N LEU A 144 12.69 -9.24 -0.48
CA LEU A 144 12.43 -10.20 -1.57
C LEU A 144 13.70 -10.41 -2.39
N GLN A 145 14.26 -11.62 -2.32
CA GLN A 145 15.47 -12.01 -3.04
C GLN A 145 15.22 -12.16 -4.55
N PRO A 146 16.23 -11.94 -5.42
CA PRO A 146 16.17 -12.36 -6.82
C PRO A 146 15.78 -13.84 -6.95
N GLY A 147 14.85 -14.17 -7.86
CA GLY A 147 14.29 -15.51 -7.98
C GLY A 147 13.22 -15.88 -6.94
N GLY A 148 13.00 -15.03 -5.93
CA GLY A 148 12.00 -15.24 -4.89
C GLY A 148 10.57 -14.94 -5.34
N ARG A 149 9.62 -15.33 -4.48
CA ARG A 149 8.19 -15.03 -4.61
C ARG A 149 7.68 -14.38 -3.33
N ALA A 150 6.79 -13.39 -3.47
CA ALA A 150 6.07 -12.79 -2.35
C ALA A 150 4.74 -12.18 -2.79
N SER A 151 3.84 -12.00 -1.81
CA SER A 151 2.69 -11.11 -1.95
C SER A 151 3.18 -9.66 -1.98
N VAL A 152 2.64 -8.87 -2.90
CA VAL A 152 2.98 -7.45 -3.03
C VAL A 152 1.73 -6.60 -3.16
N ARG A 153 1.82 -5.36 -2.68
CA ARG A 153 0.84 -4.31 -2.89
C ARG A 153 1.40 -3.34 -3.91
N LEU A 154 0.59 -3.01 -4.91
CA LEU A 154 0.93 -2.08 -5.98
C LEU A 154 0.03 -0.86 -5.87
N VAL A 155 0.64 0.32 -5.83
CA VAL A 155 -0.08 1.60 -5.87
C VAL A 155 0.16 2.25 -7.23
N PRO A 156 -0.85 2.30 -8.12
CA PRO A 156 -0.73 2.98 -9.41
C PRO A 156 -0.33 4.45 -9.25
N LEU A 157 0.69 4.90 -10.00
CA LEU A 157 0.99 6.34 -10.09
C LEU A 157 0.05 7.06 -11.07
N THR A 158 -0.57 6.31 -11.98
CA THR A 158 -1.57 6.82 -12.91
C THR A 158 -2.75 5.86 -12.93
N PRO A 159 -3.69 5.98 -11.97
CA PRO A 159 -4.77 5.00 -11.78
C PRO A 159 -5.62 4.73 -13.02
N ALA A 160 -5.78 5.73 -13.90
CA ALA A 160 -6.52 5.60 -15.15
C ALA A 160 -5.96 4.52 -16.10
N HIS A 161 -4.66 4.21 -16.05
CA HIS A 161 -4.09 3.14 -16.87
C HIS A 161 -4.43 1.74 -16.34
N TRP A 162 -4.89 1.62 -15.09
CA TRP A 162 -5.07 0.32 -14.43
C TRP A 162 -6.55 -0.11 -14.39
N THR A 163 -7.44 0.63 -15.05
CA THR A 163 -8.90 0.40 -14.98
C THR A 163 -9.36 -0.92 -15.57
N HIS A 164 -8.59 -1.50 -16.49
CA HIS A 164 -8.88 -2.80 -17.10
C HIS A 164 -8.18 -3.96 -16.40
N VAL A 165 -7.36 -3.70 -15.37
CA VAL A 165 -6.65 -4.74 -14.66
C VAL A 165 -7.63 -5.53 -13.80
N VAL A 166 -7.61 -6.86 -13.93
CA VAL A 166 -8.54 -7.76 -13.24
C VAL A 166 -7.81 -8.85 -12.46
N THR A 167 -8.49 -9.41 -11.45
CA THR A 167 -8.01 -10.60 -10.73
C THR A 167 -7.74 -11.76 -11.70
N GLY A 168 -6.63 -12.47 -11.46
CA GLY A 168 -6.11 -13.55 -12.30
C GLY A 168 -5.25 -13.08 -13.47
N GLN A 169 -5.22 -11.78 -13.79
CA GLN A 169 -4.40 -11.26 -14.87
C GLN A 169 -2.91 -11.40 -14.56
N HIS A 170 -2.15 -11.82 -15.57
CA HIS A 170 -0.69 -11.78 -15.54
C HIS A 170 -0.19 -10.41 -15.99
N ILE A 171 0.64 -9.79 -15.18
CA ILE A 171 1.32 -8.53 -15.48
C ILE A 171 2.84 -8.73 -15.37
N THR A 172 3.61 -7.99 -16.15
CA THR A 172 5.06 -8.17 -16.21
C THR A 172 5.77 -6.97 -15.60
N MET A 173 6.65 -7.22 -14.64
CA MET A 173 7.48 -6.19 -14.03
C MET A 173 8.75 -6.00 -14.85
N HIS A 174 9.05 -4.74 -15.18
CA HIS A 174 10.25 -4.30 -15.84
C HIS A 174 11.07 -3.39 -14.93
N GLU A 175 12.37 -3.63 -14.90
CA GLU A 175 13.36 -2.64 -14.52
C GLU A 175 14.11 -2.29 -15.79
N ASP A 176 14.20 -1.01 -16.13
CA ASP A 176 14.68 -0.58 -17.45
C ASP A 176 13.91 -1.22 -18.63
N ARG A 177 14.62 -1.88 -19.56
CA ARG A 177 14.02 -2.65 -20.66
C ARG A 177 13.98 -4.15 -20.36
N THR A 178 14.48 -4.57 -19.19
CA THR A 178 14.62 -5.97 -18.82
C THR A 178 13.41 -6.44 -18.02
N VAL A 179 12.87 -7.61 -18.37
CA VAL A 179 11.85 -8.27 -17.54
C VAL A 179 12.50 -8.69 -16.22
N ALA A 180 12.05 -8.10 -15.12
CA ALA A 180 12.56 -8.38 -13.78
C ALA A 180 11.70 -9.41 -13.04
N GLY A 181 10.43 -9.55 -13.40
CA GLY A 181 9.52 -10.53 -12.79
C GLY A 181 8.16 -10.57 -13.46
N THR A 182 7.33 -11.50 -13.01
CA THR A 182 5.93 -11.62 -13.43
C THR A 182 5.06 -11.69 -12.20
N ALA A 183 3.90 -11.04 -12.24
CA ALA A 183 2.94 -11.09 -11.15
C ALA A 183 1.56 -11.55 -11.62
N VAL A 184 0.84 -12.23 -10.72
CA VAL A 184 -0.56 -12.60 -10.91
C VAL A 184 -1.40 -11.75 -9.98
N VAL A 185 -2.34 -11.00 -10.54
CA VAL A 185 -3.23 -10.11 -9.77
C VAL A 185 -4.19 -10.95 -8.92
N ARG A 186 -4.27 -10.64 -7.63
CA ARG A 186 -5.18 -11.30 -6.67
C ARG A 186 -6.40 -10.44 -6.36
N GLU A 187 -6.17 -9.17 -6.07
CA GLU A 187 -7.22 -8.23 -5.67
C GLU A 187 -7.00 -6.88 -6.35
N VAL A 188 -8.09 -6.19 -6.67
CA VAL A 188 -8.06 -4.88 -7.32
C VAL A 188 -9.06 -3.97 -6.60
N HIS A 189 -8.54 -2.91 -5.99
CA HIS A 189 -9.32 -1.87 -5.35
C HIS A 189 -8.94 -0.53 -5.99
N LEU A 190 -9.60 -0.16 -7.08
CA LEU A 190 -9.36 1.11 -7.75
C LEU A 190 -10.00 2.27 -6.98
N PRO A 191 -9.45 3.50 -7.10
CA PRO A 191 -10.06 4.65 -6.45
C PRO A 191 -11.46 4.82 -7.05
N SER A 192 -12.45 5.04 -6.18
CA SER A 192 -13.79 5.33 -6.67
C SER A 192 -13.71 6.58 -7.55
N PRO A 193 -14.21 6.56 -8.79
CA PRO A 193 -14.29 7.78 -9.58
C PRO A 193 -15.16 8.72 -8.77
N THR A 194 -14.58 9.80 -8.24
CA THR A 194 -15.35 10.90 -7.67
C THR A 194 -16.38 11.26 -8.72
N ALA A 195 -17.67 11.08 -8.39
CA ALA A 195 -18.77 11.46 -9.26
C ALA A 195 -18.60 12.94 -9.59
N HIS A 196 -17.99 13.24 -10.73
CA HIS A 196 -17.86 14.59 -11.21
C HIS A 196 -19.28 15.06 -11.49
N ASN A 197 -19.73 16.00 -10.67
CA ASN A 197 -21.05 16.56 -10.62
C ASN A 197 -21.47 17.00 -12.05
N ARG A 198 -22.29 16.19 -12.74
CA ARG A 198 -22.98 16.59 -13.97
C ARG A 198 -24.10 17.55 -13.60
N SER A 199 -23.72 18.78 -13.26
CA SER A 199 -24.65 19.87 -13.04
C SER A 199 -24.12 21.11 -13.75
N SER A 200 -24.16 21.12 -15.09
CA SER A 200 -24.12 22.34 -15.93
C SER A 200 -24.34 21.97 -17.40
N GLN A 201 -25.58 21.67 -17.77
CA GLN A 201 -26.05 21.88 -19.13
C GLN A 201 -27.56 22.17 -19.10
N LEU A 202 -27.88 23.38 -18.65
CA LEU A 202 -29.10 24.09 -19.00
C LEU A 202 -28.73 25.58 -19.15
N ALA A 203 -28.48 25.97 -20.39
CA ALA A 203 -28.66 27.31 -20.91
C ALA A 203 -28.84 27.19 -22.43
#